data_AF-A0A1M7IEP4-F1
#
_entry.id   AF-A0A1M7IEP4-F1
#
_cell.length_a   1.000
_cell.length_b   1.000
_cell.length_c   1.000
_cell.angle_alpha   90.00
_cell.angle_beta   90.00
_cell.angle_gamma   90.00
#
_symmetry.space_group_name_H-M   'P 1'
#
loop_
_entity.id
_entity.type
_entity.pdbx_description
1 polymer ?
#
loop_
_entity_poly.entity_id
_entity_poly.type
_entity_poly.pdbx_seq_one_letter_code
_entity_poly.pdbx_strand_id
1 'polypeptide(L)'
;MKNMIATPCFCYEMYLLSRCPNVTVMGITSSNSLQATGGICYRSDDMFEVHYLIIYALDENNEFLEVTADRKAKVGFDLRIPVDYDAAMMIFSDSENDYELEYAIDYLLQNYN
;
A
#
# COMPACT_ATOMS: atom_id res chain seq x y z
N MET A 1 5.50 21.03 6.22
CA MET A 1 5.80 20.57 4.85
C MET A 1 6.08 19.09 4.97
N LYS A 2 5.53 18.25 4.08
CA LYS A 2 5.78 16.80 4.10
C LYS A 2 7.12 16.55 3.43
N ASN A 3 8.04 15.88 4.11
CA ASN A 3 9.46 15.80 3.75
C ASN A 3 9.95 14.38 3.44
N MET A 4 9.11 13.38 3.70
CA MET A 4 9.41 11.96 3.52
C MET A 4 8.35 11.34 2.61
N ILE A 5 8.77 10.59 1.60
CA ILE A 5 7.87 9.79 0.77
C ILE A 5 7.94 8.33 1.22
N ALA A 6 6.79 7.68 1.25
CA ALA A 6 6.70 6.25 1.43
C ALA A 6 5.89 5.60 0.31
N THR A 7 6.43 4.51 -0.23
CA THR A 7 5.79 3.60 -1.19
C THR A 7 5.56 2.22 -0.52
N PRO A 8 4.68 2.13 0.48
CA PRO A 8 4.51 0.90 1.25
C PRO A 8 3.78 -0.17 0.42
N CYS A 9 4.29 -1.41 0.47
CA CYS A 9 3.61 -2.56 -0.14
C CYS A 9 2.55 -3.18 0.78
N PHE A 10 2.55 -2.82 2.08
CA PHE A 10 1.61 -3.32 3.08
C PHE A 10 0.66 -2.21 3.55
N CYS A 11 -0.65 -2.49 3.53
CA CYS A 11 -1.66 -1.50 3.87
C CYS A 11 -1.56 -1.00 5.32
N TYR A 12 -1.16 -1.85 6.28
CA TYR A 12 -1.11 -1.43 7.68
C TYR A 12 0.04 -0.43 7.92
N GLU A 13 1.17 -0.65 7.26
CA GLU A 13 2.28 0.30 7.24
C GLU A 13 1.86 1.62 6.57
N MET A 14 1.09 1.54 5.48
CA MET A 14 0.49 2.71 4.84
C MET A 14 -0.38 3.53 5.80
N TYR A 15 -1.19 2.86 6.64
CA TYR A 15 -1.97 3.54 7.67
C TYR A 15 -1.07 4.29 8.64
N LEU A 16 -0.10 3.61 9.24
CA LEU A 16 0.81 4.21 10.22
C LEU A 16 1.56 5.42 9.65
N LEU A 17 2.08 5.28 8.43
CA LEU A 17 2.83 6.34 7.75
C LEU A 17 1.93 7.52 7.38
N SER A 18 0.67 7.29 7.00
CA SER A 18 -0.29 8.36 6.71
C SER A 18 -0.61 9.26 7.92
N ARG A 19 -0.41 8.76 9.15
CA ARG A 19 -0.60 9.53 10.38
C ARG A 19 0.56 10.49 10.67
N CYS A 20 1.69 10.33 9.99
CA CYS A 20 2.86 11.17 10.19
C CYS A 20 2.69 12.50 9.41
N PRO A 21 2.71 13.67 10.09
CA PRO A 21 2.44 14.95 9.44
C PRO A 21 3.48 15.36 8.40
N ASN A 22 4.66 14.75 8.44
CA ASN A 22 5.77 15.01 7.53
C ASN A 22 5.91 13.94 6.42
N VAL A 23 4.92 13.05 6.27
CA VAL A 23 4.98 11.94 5.31
C VAL A 23 3.94 12.11 4.22
N THR A 24 4.36 11.98 2.96
CA THR A 24 3.47 11.79 1.82
C THR A 24 3.49 10.32 1.44
N VAL A 25 2.34 9.66 1.53
CA VAL A 25 2.18 8.27 1.08
C VAL A 25 1.77 8.29 -0.39
N MET A 26 2.57 7.62 -1.24
CA MET A 26 2.37 7.55 -2.68
C MET A 26 2.37 6.11 -3.16
N GLY A 27 1.66 5.82 -4.24
CA GLY A 27 1.70 4.51 -4.88
C GLY A 27 0.72 4.35 -6.04
N ILE A 28 0.86 3.24 -6.78
CA ILE A 28 0.05 2.93 -7.96
C ILE A 28 -1.31 2.32 -7.59
N THR A 29 -1.32 1.33 -6.70
CA THR A 29 -2.52 0.59 -6.27
C THR A 29 -2.52 0.40 -4.76
N SER A 30 -3.61 0.78 -4.09
CA SER A 30 -3.82 0.40 -2.71
C SER A 30 -4.32 -1.03 -2.66
N SER A 31 -3.73 -1.86 -1.81
CA SER A 31 -4.28 -3.18 -1.54
C SER A 31 -5.59 -3.06 -0.75
N ASN A 32 -6.46 -4.05 -0.97
CA ASN A 32 -7.81 -4.12 -0.42
C ASN A 32 -7.88 -4.88 0.91
N SER A 33 -6.75 -5.16 1.57
CA SER A 33 -6.81 -5.74 2.92
C SER A 33 -5.73 -5.22 3.83
N LEU A 34 -6.15 -4.92 5.06
CA LEU A 34 -5.32 -4.45 6.16
C LEU A 34 -5.03 -5.56 7.17
N GLN A 35 -5.43 -6.79 6.85
CA GLN A 35 -5.46 -7.89 7.80
C GLN A 35 -4.17 -8.68 7.75
N ALA A 36 -3.61 -8.92 8.93
CA ALA A 36 -2.50 -9.84 9.07
C ALA A 36 -3.02 -11.27 8.93
N THR A 37 -2.70 -11.89 7.79
CA THR A 37 -2.77 -13.35 7.67
C THR A 37 -1.71 -13.93 8.60
N GLY A 38 -2.14 -14.75 9.56
CA GLY A 38 -1.21 -15.38 10.50
C GLY A 38 -1.66 -16.75 10.99
N GLY A 39 -2.89 -17.16 10.66
CA GLY A 39 -3.38 -18.51 10.89
C GLY A 39 -3.31 -19.31 9.60
N ILE A 40 -2.70 -20.49 9.66
CA ILE A 40 -2.70 -21.46 8.56
C ILE A 40 -3.26 -22.77 9.09
N CYS A 41 -4.32 -23.26 8.46
CA CYS A 41 -4.84 -24.60 8.67
C CYS A 41 -4.40 -25.48 7.50
N TYR A 42 -3.54 -26.47 7.78
CA TYR A 42 -3.19 -27.51 6.83
C TYR A 42 -4.26 -28.60 6.86
N ARG A 43 -4.70 -29.05 5.67
CA ARG A 43 -5.43 -30.30 5.59
C ARG A 43 -4.48 -31.47 5.79
N SER A 44 -4.99 -32.57 6.34
CA SER A 44 -4.20 -33.80 6.59
C SER A 44 -3.64 -34.47 5.32
N ASP A 45 -4.11 -34.08 4.14
CA ASP A 45 -3.63 -34.54 2.84
C ASP A 45 -2.61 -33.58 2.20
N ASP A 46 -2.27 -32.48 2.86
CA ASP A 46 -1.37 -31.41 2.40
C ASP A 46 -1.71 -30.80 1.02
N MET A 47 -2.88 -31.11 0.47
CA MET A 47 -3.31 -30.63 -0.85
C MET A 47 -3.78 -29.18 -0.82
N PHE A 48 -4.21 -28.69 0.35
CA PHE A 48 -4.69 -27.33 0.53
C PHE A 48 -4.30 -26.81 1.92
N GLU A 49 -3.99 -25.52 1.94
CA GLU A 49 -3.87 -24.72 3.15
C GLU A 49 -4.94 -23.63 3.16
N VAL A 50 -5.54 -23.41 4.32
CA VAL A 50 -6.50 -22.33 4.54
C VAL A 50 -5.82 -21.26 5.35
N HIS A 51 -5.56 -20.13 4.70
CA HIS A 51 -5.08 -18.92 5.34
C HIS A 51 -6.25 -18.16 5.93
N TYR A 52 -6.15 -17.82 7.21
CA TYR A 52 -7.15 -17.01 7.89
C TYR A 52 -6.50 -15.96 8.78
N LEU A 53 -7.32 -14.97 9.07
CA LEU A 53 -6.94 -13.76 9.75
C LEU A 53 -7.02 -14.02 11.24
N ILE A 54 -5.99 -13.59 11.96
CA ILE A 54 -5.91 -13.81 13.41
C ILE A 54 -5.95 -12.52 14.21
N ILE A 55 -5.75 -11.37 13.55
CA ILE A 55 -5.68 -10.05 14.18
C ILE A 55 -6.49 -9.06 13.35
N TYR A 56 -7.33 -8.27 14.02
CA TYR A 56 -8.00 -7.13 13.41
C TYR A 56 -7.11 -5.90 13.45
N ALA A 57 -6.98 -5.23 12.31
CA ALA A 57 -6.37 -3.90 12.23
C ALA A 57 -7.42 -2.85 12.59
N LEU A 58 -7.15 -2.10 13.67
CA LEU A 58 -8.03 -1.07 14.21
C LEU A 58 -7.35 0.29 14.18
N ASP A 59 -8.14 1.35 14.07
CA ASP A 59 -7.70 2.72 14.28
C ASP A 59 -7.65 3.08 15.78
N GLU A 60 -7.27 4.31 16.11
CA GLU A 60 -7.24 4.83 17.49
C GLU A 60 -8.61 4.88 18.19
N ASN A 61 -9.70 4.78 17.45
CA ASN A 61 -11.08 4.78 17.95
C ASN A 61 -11.65 3.36 18.06
N ASN A 62 -10.83 2.33 17.81
CA ASN A 62 -11.23 0.91 17.70
C ASN A 62 -12.16 0.61 16.52
N GLU A 63 -12.14 1.42 15.48
CA GLU A 63 -12.83 1.12 14.23
C GLU A 63 -11.98 0.23 13.34
N PHE A 64 -12.64 -0.73 12.65
CA PHE A 64 -11.97 -1.56 11.66
C PHE A 64 -11.41 -0.71 10.52
N LEU A 65 -10.12 -0.88 10.24
CA LEU A 65 -9.46 -0.25 9.10
C LEU A 65 -9.76 -0.96 7.77
N GLU A 66 -10.46 -2.09 7.80
CA GLU A 66 -10.76 -2.93 6.64
C GLU A 66 -11.47 -2.20 5.49
N VAL A 67 -11.34 -2.77 4.29
CA VAL A 67 -12.17 -2.36 3.15
C VAL A 67 -13.65 -2.42 3.47
N THR A 68 -14.36 -1.40 3.01
CA THR A 68 -15.81 -1.34 3.06
C THR A 68 -16.44 -2.36 2.09
N ALA A 69 -17.73 -2.63 2.23
CA ALA A 69 -18.45 -3.60 1.39
C ALA A 69 -18.41 -3.26 -0.11
N ASP A 70 -18.17 -1.98 -0.47
CA ASP A 70 -17.95 -1.51 -1.84
C ASP A 70 -16.48 -1.64 -2.31
N ARG A 71 -15.64 -2.38 -1.57
CA ARG A 71 -14.23 -2.68 -1.86
C ARG A 71 -13.36 -1.44 -1.97
N LYS A 72 -13.67 -0.40 -1.22
CA LYS A 72 -12.81 0.77 -1.09
C LYS A 72 -11.95 0.65 0.14
N ALA A 73 -10.64 0.82 -0.02
CA ALA A 73 -9.72 0.93 1.10
C ALA A 73 -10.07 2.18 1.92
N LYS A 74 -10.23 2.03 3.24
CA LYS A 74 -10.39 3.17 4.15
C LYS A 74 -9.12 4.03 4.23
N VAL A 75 -7.98 3.37 4.06
CA VAL A 75 -6.66 4.02 4.02
C VAL A 75 -6.30 4.20 2.55
N GLY A 76 -6.15 5.46 2.13
CA GLY A 76 -5.79 5.83 0.77
C GLY A 76 -4.39 6.43 0.69
N PHE A 77 -3.93 6.66 -0.53
CA PHE A 77 -2.73 7.45 -0.78
C PHE A 77 -3.02 8.94 -0.62
N ASP A 78 -2.03 9.71 -0.18
CA ASP A 78 -2.05 11.16 -0.32
C ASP A 78 -1.99 11.56 -1.80
N LEU A 79 -1.21 10.80 -2.59
CA LEU A 79 -1.07 10.97 -4.02
C LEU A 79 -1.03 9.63 -4.73
N ARG A 80 -1.85 9.48 -5.77
CA ARG A 80 -1.83 8.29 -6.62
C ARG A 80 -0.87 8.48 -7.78
N ILE A 81 0.10 7.58 -7.91
CA ILE A 81 1.02 7.56 -9.05
C ILE A 81 0.22 7.09 -10.26
N PRO A 82 0.16 7.88 -11.35
CA PRO A 82 -0.57 7.49 -12.55
C PRO A 82 0.13 6.32 -13.25
N VAL A 83 -0.65 5.42 -13.83
CA VAL A 83 -0.13 4.37 -14.71
C VAL A 83 -0.86 4.46 -16.03
N ASP A 84 -0.22 5.11 -17.00
CA ASP A 84 -0.59 5.05 -18.39
C ASP A 84 0.14 3.90 -19.10
N TYR A 85 -0.01 3.82 -20.42
CA TYR A 85 0.61 2.75 -21.20
C TYR A 85 2.15 2.77 -21.10
N ASP A 86 2.76 3.95 -21.18
CA ASP A 86 4.22 4.07 -21.16
C ASP A 86 4.78 3.72 -19.78
N ALA A 87 4.13 4.21 -18.71
CA ALA A 87 4.44 3.82 -17.34
C ALA A 87 4.32 2.29 -17.14
N ALA A 88 3.25 1.67 -17.65
CA ALA A 88 3.08 0.22 -17.58
C ALA A 88 4.18 -0.54 -18.34
N MET A 89 4.58 -0.04 -19.52
CA MET A 89 5.67 -0.64 -20.28
C MET A 89 7.00 -0.56 -19.54
N MET A 90 7.30 0.56 -18.87
CA MET A 90 8.47 0.68 -18.00
C MET A 90 8.42 -0.33 -16.86
N ILE A 91 7.32 -0.35 -16.08
CA ILE A 91 7.16 -1.24 -14.91
C ILE A 91 7.35 -2.71 -15.27
N PHE A 92 6.78 -3.17 -16.41
CA PHE A 92 6.77 -4.59 -16.76
C PHE A 92 7.87 -5.05 -17.70
N SER A 93 8.57 -4.12 -18.37
CA SER A 93 9.55 -4.47 -19.42
C SER A 93 10.96 -3.96 -19.17
N ASP A 94 11.14 -3.02 -18.24
CA ASP A 94 12.43 -2.43 -17.91
C ASP A 94 12.78 -2.70 -16.45
N SER A 95 13.63 -3.70 -16.22
CA SER A 95 14.04 -4.09 -14.86
C SER A 95 15.03 -3.13 -14.21
N GLU A 96 15.62 -2.21 -14.97
CA GLU A 96 16.65 -1.29 -14.48
C GLU A 96 16.05 0.05 -14.01
N ASN A 97 14.82 0.37 -14.44
CA ASN A 97 14.13 1.61 -14.10
C ASN A 97 12.95 1.35 -13.16
N ASP A 98 12.96 2.01 -12.01
CA ASP A 98 11.87 1.96 -11.03
C ASP A 98 11.00 3.21 -11.20
N TYR A 99 9.89 3.04 -11.92
CA TYR A 99 8.96 4.13 -12.20
C TYR A 99 8.38 4.77 -10.94
N GLU A 100 8.08 3.98 -9.89
CA GLU A 100 7.54 4.54 -8.64
C GLU A 100 8.59 5.39 -7.92
N LEU A 101 9.85 4.95 -7.93
CA LEU A 101 10.96 5.69 -7.34
C LEU A 101 11.28 6.98 -8.10
N GLU A 102 11.33 6.92 -9.43
CA GLU A 102 11.57 8.11 -10.26
C GLU A 102 10.49 9.17 -10.04
N TYR A 103 9.22 8.75 -10.02
CA TYR A 103 8.10 9.65 -9.74
C TYR A 103 8.23 10.32 -8.36
N ALA A 104 8.62 9.54 -7.34
CA ALA A 104 8.83 10.07 -6.00
C ALA A 104 9.97 11.11 -5.94
N ILE A 105 11.08 10.86 -6.64
CA ILE A 105 12.20 11.79 -6.73
C ILE A 105 11.77 13.09 -7.41
N ASP A 106 11.10 12.99 -8.57
CA ASP A 106 10.62 14.15 -9.30
C ASP A 106 9.63 14.99 -8.48
N TYR A 107 8.72 14.33 -7.76
CA TYR A 107 7.81 15.01 -6.85
C TYR A 107 8.55 15.77 -5.75
N LEU A 108 9.60 15.19 -5.15
CA LEU A 108 10.40 15.90 -4.14
C LEU A 108 11.09 17.11 -4.78
N LEU A 109 11.77 16.94 -5.92
CA LEU A 109 12.51 18.03 -6.55
C LEU A 109 11.61 19.20 -6.96
N GLN A 110 10.37 18.94 -7.37
CA GLN A 110 9.41 19.99 -7.74
C GLN A 110 8.83 20.75 -6.53
N ASN A 111 8.73 20.11 -5.36
CA ASN A 111 8.13 20.71 -4.15
C ASN A 111 9.16 21.33 -3.19
N TYR A 112 10.46 21.16 -3.45
CA TYR A 112 11.56 21.72 -2.66
C TYR A 112 12.26 22.94 -3.30
N ASN A 113 11.81 23.39 -4.47
CA ASN A 113 12.16 24.69 -5.07
C ASN A 113 11.09 25.75 -4.75
#